data_AF-A0A1F2RFM2-F1
#
_entry.id   AF-A0A1F2RFM2-F1
#
_cell.length_a   1.000
_cell.length_b   1.000
_cell.length_c   1.000
_cell.angle_alpha   90.00
_cell.angle_beta   90.00
_cell.angle_gamma   90.00
#
_symmetry.space_group_name_H-M   'P 1'
#
loop_
_entity.id
_entity.type
_entity.pdbx_description
1 polymer ?
#
loop_
_entity_poly.entity_id
_entity_poly.type
_entity_poly.pdbx_seq_one_letter_code
_entity_poly.pdbx_strand_id
1 'polypeptide(L)'
;MDLASGAECAARTSDISLGGCFVDTSSPFPTGTVVKARLTKDNKSFVAQAVVASSMASMGMGLKFVNIGARQLQVLTSWIGQLSGELPPESAAFDQEEVVEASADLRLKDEQKYVLSELIVALMRKGILTEGQGKEMIRRLLL
;
A
#
# COMPACT_ATOMS: atom_id res chain seq x y z
N MET A 1 17.88 -4.93 10.84
CA MET A 1 18.91 -5.11 11.88
C MET A 1 18.27 -4.87 13.23
N ASP A 2 18.37 -5.83 14.15
CA ASP A 2 18.02 -5.64 15.56
C ASP A 2 19.01 -4.67 16.21
N LEU A 3 18.49 -3.65 16.90
CA LEU A 3 19.31 -2.62 17.55
C LEU A 3 19.95 -3.11 18.86
N ALA A 4 19.42 -4.16 19.49
CA ALA A 4 19.96 -4.70 20.73
C ALA A 4 21.09 -5.70 20.46
N SER A 5 20.85 -6.70 19.60
CA SER A 5 21.82 -7.75 19.32
C SER A 5 22.74 -7.48 18.12
N GLY A 6 22.37 -6.53 17.26
CA GLY A 6 23.05 -6.32 15.97
C GLY A 6 22.72 -7.37 14.90
N ALA A 7 21.82 -8.33 15.19
CA ALA A 7 21.45 -9.36 14.24
C ALA A 7 20.79 -8.76 12.98
N GLU A 8 21.20 -9.26 11.81
CA GLU A 8 20.66 -8.84 10.52
C GLU A 8 19.81 -9.95 9.89
N CYS A 9 18.75 -9.53 9.20
CA CYS A 9 17.87 -10.41 8.45
C CYS A 9 17.57 -9.70 7.12
N ALA A 10 17.96 -10.33 6.01
CA ALA A 10 17.60 -9.90 4.67
C ALA A 10 16.43 -10.76 4.17
N ALA A 11 15.35 -10.12 3.74
CA ALA A 11 14.08 -10.77 3.47
C ALA A 11 13.23 -9.95 2.49
N ARG A 12 12.21 -10.58 1.90
CA ARG A 12 11.24 -9.90 1.03
C ARG A 12 10.14 -9.26 1.85
N THR A 13 9.58 -8.17 1.33
CA THR A 13 8.41 -7.50 1.91
C THR A 13 7.17 -7.91 1.11
N SER A 14 6.13 -8.41 1.78
CA SER A 14 4.88 -8.84 1.14
C SER A 14 3.86 -7.70 1.01
N ASP A 15 3.84 -6.79 1.98
CA ASP A 15 2.99 -5.61 1.98
C ASP A 15 3.73 -4.41 2.59
N ILE A 16 3.28 -3.20 2.25
CA ILE A 16 3.82 -1.97 2.78
C ILE A 16 2.71 -0.93 2.93
N SER A 17 2.78 -0.16 4.01
CA SER A 17 1.88 0.96 4.31
C SER A 17 2.65 2.10 4.98
N LEU A 18 1.98 3.23 5.22
CA LEU A 18 2.58 4.34 5.98
C LEU A 18 2.91 3.97 7.42
N GLY A 19 2.21 2.99 8.00
CA GLY A 19 2.37 2.58 9.40
C GLY A 19 3.36 1.43 9.61
N GLY A 20 3.73 0.70 8.56
CA GLY A 20 4.48 -0.54 8.70
C GLY A 20 4.52 -1.39 7.45
N CYS A 21 5.13 -2.57 7.57
CA CYS A 21 5.22 -3.57 6.50
C CYS A 21 5.31 -5.00 7.06
N PHE A 22 4.93 -5.99 6.25
CA PHE A 22 5.16 -7.40 6.55
C PHE A 22 6.40 -7.94 5.83
N VAL A 23 7.25 -8.66 6.56
CA VAL A 23 8.51 -9.22 6.08
C VAL A 23 8.44 -10.74 6.08
N ASP A 24 8.61 -11.37 4.92
CA ASP A 24 8.67 -12.81 4.73
C ASP A 24 10.03 -13.33 5.18
N THR A 25 10.09 -14.03 6.30
CA THR A 25 11.33 -14.60 6.82
C THR A 25 11.07 -15.90 7.59
N SER A 26 11.96 -16.88 7.42
CA SER A 26 11.94 -18.12 8.19
C SER A 26 12.46 -17.95 9.61
N SER A 27 13.14 -16.85 9.90
CA SER A 27 13.74 -16.52 11.20
C SER A 27 13.31 -15.12 11.65
N PRO A 28 12.04 -14.93 12.03
CA PRO A 28 11.55 -13.63 12.48
C PRO A 28 12.16 -13.26 13.84
N PHE A 29 12.35 -11.96 14.06
CA PHE A 29 12.73 -11.48 15.39
C PHE A 29 11.55 -11.58 16.36
N PRO A 30 11.80 -11.63 17.68
CA PRO A 30 10.73 -11.65 18.68
C PRO A 30 9.88 -10.37 18.66
N THR A 31 8.61 -10.49 19.00
CA THR A 31 7.72 -9.32 19.19
C THR A 31 8.30 -8.35 20.22
N GLY A 32 8.21 -7.05 19.94
CA GLY A 32 8.78 -5.98 20.77
C GLY A 32 10.23 -5.62 20.43
N THR A 33 10.91 -6.42 19.59
CA THR A 33 12.29 -6.10 19.15
C THR A 33 12.30 -4.78 18.38
N VAL A 34 13.20 -3.88 18.76
CA VAL A 34 13.41 -2.61 18.04
C VAL A 34 14.43 -2.84 16.94
N VAL A 35 14.03 -2.56 15.71
CA VAL A 35 14.86 -2.80 14.53
C VAL A 35 15.07 -1.53 13.74
N LYS A 36 16.23 -1.44 13.08
CA LYS A 36 16.43 -0.56 11.93
C LYS A 36 16.00 -1.32 10.68
N ALA A 37 14.91 -0.87 10.07
CA ALA A 37 14.40 -1.41 8.82
C ALA A 37 15.00 -0.62 7.65
N ARG A 38 15.48 -1.34 6.64
CA ARG A 38 15.87 -0.80 5.35
C ARG A 38 15.10 -1.57 4.28
N LEU A 39 14.23 -0.87 3.58
CA LEU A 39 13.53 -1.40 2.41
C LEU A 39 14.19 -0.81 1.16
N THR A 40 14.29 -1.61 0.12
CA THR A 40 14.88 -1.22 -1.17
C THR A 40 13.91 -1.54 -2.29
N LYS A 41 13.65 -0.55 -3.14
CA LYS A 41 12.85 -0.69 -4.37
C LYS A 41 13.59 0.07 -5.46
N ASP A 42 13.95 -0.63 -6.53
CA ASP A 42 14.79 -0.11 -7.61
C ASP A 42 16.08 0.53 -7.06
N ASN A 43 16.42 1.74 -7.49
CA ASN A 43 17.59 2.50 -7.02
C ASN A 43 17.33 3.34 -5.77
N LYS A 44 16.21 3.11 -5.06
CA LYS A 44 15.83 3.87 -3.87
C LYS A 44 15.79 2.99 -2.63
N SER A 45 16.12 3.60 -1.49
CA SER A 45 16.03 2.95 -0.19
C SER A 45 15.21 3.78 0.78
N PHE A 46 14.30 3.13 1.47
CA PHE A 46 13.60 3.64 2.63
C PHE A 46 14.26 3.11 3.90
N VAL A 47 14.50 3.97 4.89
CA VAL A 47 15.08 3.60 6.18
C VAL A 47 14.26 4.20 7.31
N ALA A 48 13.86 3.36 8.26
CA ALA A 48 13.12 3.79 9.45
C ALA A 48 13.49 2.94 10.67
N GLN A 49 13.22 3.48 11.86
CA GLN A 49 13.15 2.67 13.06
C GLN A 49 11.76 2.03 13.13
N ALA A 50 11.73 0.74 13.46
CA ALA A 50 10.50 -0.04 13.58
C ALA A 50 10.53 -0.92 14.82
N VAL A 51 9.36 -1.40 15.22
CA VAL A 51 9.20 -2.41 16.26
C VAL A 51 8.50 -3.61 15.66
N VAL A 52 8.96 -4.81 16.01
CA VAL A 52 8.28 -6.05 15.63
C VAL A 52 6.93 -6.11 16.35
N ALA A 53 5.84 -5.91 15.61
CA ALA A 53 4.48 -5.90 16.13
C ALA A 53 3.86 -7.31 16.15
N SER A 54 4.31 -8.18 15.26
CA SER A 54 3.91 -9.59 15.21
C SER A 54 5.09 -10.45 14.74
N SER A 55 5.19 -11.66 15.26
CA SER A 55 6.21 -12.65 14.90
C SER A 55 5.54 -13.99 14.68
N MET A 56 5.65 -14.54 13.47
CA MET A 56 5.00 -15.77 13.05
C MET A 56 6.07 -16.75 12.57
N ALA A 57 6.34 -17.77 13.38
CA ALA A 57 7.36 -18.78 13.09
C ALA A 57 7.14 -19.37 11.69
N SER A 58 8.22 -19.49 10.90
CA SER A 58 8.21 -20.01 9.52
C SER A 58 7.39 -19.21 8.49
N MET A 59 6.82 -18.07 8.85
CA MET A 59 6.03 -17.23 7.94
C MET A 59 6.63 -15.83 7.79
N GLY A 60 6.93 -15.14 8.90
CA GLY A 60 7.47 -13.80 8.83
C GLY A 60 7.23 -12.96 10.08
N MET A 61 7.36 -11.65 9.92
CA MET A 61 7.11 -10.69 10.99
C MET A 61 6.50 -9.39 10.47
N GLY A 62 5.58 -8.83 11.25
CA GLY A 62 5.03 -7.49 11.02
C GLY A 62 5.89 -6.44 11.70
N LEU A 63 6.27 -5.41 10.95
CA LEU A 63 7.02 -4.26 11.45
C LEU A 63 6.10 -3.05 11.53
N LYS A 64 6.04 -2.40 12.70
CA LYS A 64 5.40 -1.09 12.88
C LYS A 64 6.47 -0.01 12.86
N PHE A 65 6.38 0.94 11.94
CA PHE A 65 7.29 2.07 11.89
C PHE A 65 7.03 3.01 13.08
N VAL A 66 8.08 3.39 13.81
CA VAL A 66 7.98 4.25 15.00
C VAL A 66 8.66 5.59 14.81
N ASN A 67 9.67 5.67 13.94
CA ASN A 67 10.34 6.92 13.61
C ASN A 67 10.74 6.92 12.14
N ILE A 68 10.15 7.85 11.39
CA ILE A 68 10.39 8.06 9.97
C ILE A 68 10.84 9.52 9.79
N GLY A 69 12.04 9.73 9.27
CA GLY A 69 12.52 11.07 8.94
C GLY A 69 11.73 11.67 7.75
N ALA A 70 11.59 13.00 7.68
CA ALA A 70 10.77 13.66 6.66
C ALA A 70 11.11 13.26 5.22
N ARG A 71 12.39 13.15 4.87
CA ARG A 71 12.84 12.66 3.55
C ARG A 71 12.43 11.21 3.29
N GLN A 72 12.48 10.37 4.32
CA GLN A 72 12.10 8.96 4.23
C GLN A 72 10.58 8.82 4.08
N LEU A 73 9.82 9.69 4.73
CA LEU A 73 8.37 9.75 4.57
C LEU A 73 7.98 10.07 3.13
N GLN A 74 8.65 11.03 2.49
CA GLN A 74 8.42 11.34 1.07
C GLN A 74 8.70 10.14 0.15
N VAL A 75 9.78 9.39 0.41
CA VAL A 75 10.08 8.15 -0.34
C VAL A 75 8.97 7.13 -0.15
N LEU A 76 8.53 6.90 1.10
CA LEU A 76 7.48 5.95 1.42
C LEU A 76 6.14 6.33 0.78
N THR A 77 5.75 7.61 0.86
CA THR A 77 4.52 8.12 0.23
C THR A 77 4.56 7.97 -1.29
N SER A 78 5.70 8.29 -1.92
CA SER A 78 5.88 8.11 -3.37
C SER A 78 5.76 6.63 -3.75
N TRP A 79 6.36 5.72 -2.99
CA TRP A 79 6.25 4.29 -3.24
C TRP A 79 4.81 3.79 -3.13
N ILE A 80 4.07 4.23 -2.10
CA ILE A 80 2.67 3.86 -1.91
C ILE A 80 1.82 4.38 -3.05
N GLY A 81 1.99 5.66 -3.45
CA GLY A 81 1.25 6.24 -4.58
C GLY A 81 1.52 5.52 -5.91
N GLN A 82 2.76 5.07 -6.14
CA GLN A 82 3.09 4.26 -7.31
C GLN A 82 2.45 2.87 -7.26
N LEU A 83 2.43 2.24 -6.08
CA LEU A 83 1.86 0.90 -5.90
C LEU A 83 0.32 0.91 -5.94
N SER A 84 -0.31 2.02 -5.56
CA SER A 84 -1.77 2.22 -5.67
C SER A 84 -2.22 2.65 -7.06
N GLY A 85 -1.29 3.05 -7.94
CA GLY A 85 -1.60 3.59 -9.26
C GLY A 85 -2.01 5.07 -9.25
N GLU A 86 -1.93 5.75 -8.10
CA GLU A 86 -2.19 7.18 -7.97
C GLU A 86 -1.05 8.04 -8.54
N LEU A 87 0.17 7.49 -8.62
CA LEU A 87 1.33 8.13 -9.21
C LEU A 87 1.94 7.25 -10.31
N PRO A 88 2.32 7.83 -11.47
CA PRO A 88 3.04 7.08 -12.48
C PRO A 88 4.41 6.61 -11.94
N PRO A 89 4.94 5.49 -12.45
CA PRO A 89 6.30 5.06 -12.13
C PRO A 89 7.29 6.13 -12.59
N GLU A 90 8.17 6.54 -11.67
CA GLU A 90 9.07 7.69 -11.81
C GLU A 90 10.06 7.63 -12.99
N SER A 91 10.16 6.47 -13.69
CA SER A 91 10.98 6.30 -14.89
C SER A 91 10.34 6.80 -16.18
N ALA A 92 9.19 7.49 -16.11
CA ALA A 92 8.48 8.04 -17.27
C ALA A 92 8.65 9.57 -17.43
N ALA A 93 9.66 10.19 -16.82
CA ALA A 93 9.92 11.62 -17.01
C ALA A 93 11.04 11.87 -18.04
N PHE A 94 10.71 12.72 -19.03
CA PHE A 94 11.37 13.08 -20.31
C PHE A 94 10.98 12.13 -21.47
N ASP A 95 10.07 12.45 -22.39
CA ASP A 95 9.77 13.73 -23.07
C ASP A 95 8.30 14.21 -22.99
N GLN A 96 8.09 15.50 -23.22
CA GLN A 96 6.83 16.25 -23.10
C GLN A 96 5.78 15.88 -24.16
N GLU A 97 4.51 15.74 -23.76
CA GLU A 97 3.38 16.45 -24.38
C GLU A 97 2.11 16.35 -23.49
N GLU A 98 1.78 17.49 -22.90
CA GLU A 98 0.55 17.82 -22.19
C GLU A 98 -0.64 17.78 -23.17
N VAL A 99 -1.83 17.31 -22.74
CA VAL A 99 -3.15 17.18 -23.43
C VAL A 99 -3.58 15.82 -24.00
N VAL A 100 -3.59 14.74 -23.20
CA VAL A 100 -4.46 13.56 -23.50
C VAL A 100 -5.20 12.95 -22.29
N GLU A 101 -4.76 13.25 -21.06
CA GLU A 101 -5.18 12.56 -19.83
C GLU A 101 -6.66 12.73 -19.45
N ALA A 102 -7.24 13.92 -19.66
CA ALA A 102 -8.61 14.20 -19.24
C ALA A 102 -9.65 13.26 -19.90
N SER A 103 -9.40 12.79 -21.12
CA SER A 103 -10.34 11.92 -21.84
C SER A 103 -10.23 10.44 -21.46
N ALA A 104 -9.01 9.97 -21.13
CA ALA A 104 -8.77 8.61 -20.67
C ALA A 104 -9.23 8.43 -19.22
N ASP A 105 -9.01 9.44 -18.37
CA ASP A 105 -9.46 9.45 -16.99
C ASP A 105 -10.97 9.43 -16.85
N LEU A 106 -11.70 10.16 -17.71
CA LEU A 106 -13.16 10.13 -17.73
C LEU A 106 -13.67 8.73 -18.10
N ARG A 107 -13.08 8.09 -19.12
CA ARG A 107 -13.45 6.72 -19.53
C ARG A 107 -13.16 5.68 -18.45
N LEU A 108 -12.00 5.77 -17.79
CA LEU A 108 -11.64 4.88 -16.68
C LEU A 108 -12.59 5.09 -15.49
N LYS A 109 -12.95 6.33 -15.18
CA LYS A 109 -13.94 6.65 -14.14
C LYS A 109 -15.33 6.13 -14.50
N ASP A 110 -15.73 6.20 -15.76
CA ASP A 110 -17.03 5.68 -16.23
C ASP A 110 -17.09 4.15 -16.15
N GLU A 111 -16.04 3.45 -16.59
CA GLU A 111 -15.91 1.99 -16.46
C GLU A 111 -15.91 1.56 -14.98
N GLN A 112 -15.16 2.28 -14.13
CA GLN A 112 -15.13 2.00 -12.69
C GLN A 112 -16.51 2.21 -12.05
N LYS A 113 -17.22 3.29 -12.38
CA LYS A 113 -18.58 3.55 -11.89
C LYS A 113 -19.55 2.45 -12.32
N TYR A 114 -19.44 1.97 -13.57
CA TYR A 114 -20.26 0.86 -14.07
C TYR A 114 -20.02 -0.43 -13.29
N VAL A 115 -18.76 -0.85 -13.13
CA VAL A 115 -18.39 -2.07 -12.39
C VAL A 115 -18.86 -2.00 -10.94
N LEU A 116 -18.71 -0.85 -10.28
CA LEU A 116 -19.18 -0.65 -8.92
C LEU A 116 -20.70 -0.73 -8.81
N SER A 117 -21.44 -0.19 -9.78
CA SER A 117 -22.91 -0.26 -9.80
C SER A 117 -23.40 -1.70 -9.93
N GLU A 118 -22.78 -2.51 -10.81
CA GLU A 118 -23.07 -3.94 -10.98
C GLU A 118 -22.81 -4.72 -9.69
N LEU A 119 -21.69 -4.45 -9.01
CA LEU A 119 -21.38 -5.08 -7.74
C LEU A 119 -22.41 -4.75 -6.66
N ILE A 120 -22.83 -3.48 -6.54
CA ILE A 120 -23.86 -3.07 -5.57
C ILE A 120 -25.18 -3.80 -5.85
N VAL A 121 -25.58 -3.90 -7.13
CA VAL A 121 -26.79 -4.64 -7.53
C VAL A 121 -26.66 -6.13 -7.21
N ALA A 122 -25.51 -6.74 -7.47
CA ALA A 122 -25.25 -8.14 -7.14
C ALA A 122 -25.33 -8.40 -5.63
N LEU A 123 -24.80 -7.50 -4.80
CA LEU A 123 -24.88 -7.58 -3.34
C LEU A 123 -26.32 -7.42 -2.83
N MET A 124 -27.14 -6.57 -3.46
CA MET A 124 -28.57 -6.47 -3.17
C MET A 124 -29.31 -7.77 -3.52
N ARG A 125 -29.05 -8.33 -4.71
CA ARG A 125 -29.67 -9.59 -5.16
C ARG A 125 -29.34 -10.78 -4.26
N LYS A 126 -28.12 -10.81 -3.70
CA LYS A 126 -27.67 -11.83 -2.74
C LYS A 126 -28.18 -11.59 -1.31
N GLY A 127 -28.89 -10.49 -1.06
CA GLY A 127 -29.38 -10.13 0.28
C GLY A 127 -28.30 -9.71 1.26
N ILE A 128 -27.07 -9.48 0.80
CA ILE A 128 -25.94 -9.02 1.63
C ILE A 128 -26.11 -7.52 1.94
N LEU A 129 -26.67 -6.77 0.98
CA LEU A 129 -26.95 -5.35 1.11
C LEU A 129 -28.46 -5.10 1.03
N THR A 130 -29.00 -4.25 1.89
CA THR A 130 -30.40 -3.84 1.80
C THR A 130 -30.63 -2.92 0.59
N GLU A 131 -31.84 -2.93 0.02
CA GLU A 131 -32.16 -2.06 -1.12
C GLU A 131 -31.95 -0.58 -0.81
N GLY A 132 -32.24 -0.14 0.42
CA GLY A 132 -32.06 1.26 0.84
C GLY A 132 -30.59 1.66 0.82
N GLN A 133 -29.71 0.81 1.35
CA GLN A 133 -28.27 1.06 1.35
C GLN A 133 -27.69 1.02 -0.08
N GLY A 134 -28.11 0.05 -0.90
CA GLY A 134 -27.63 -0.05 -2.28
C GLY A 134 -28.06 1.13 -3.16
N LYS A 135 -29.31 1.60 -3.03
CA LYS A 135 -29.80 2.78 -3.76
C LYS A 135 -29.03 4.05 -3.38
N GLU A 136 -28.71 4.23 -2.11
CA GLU A 136 -27.91 5.37 -1.64
C GLU A 136 -26.47 5.31 -2.17
N MET A 137 -25.85 4.13 -2.18
CA MET A 137 -24.50 3.95 -2.74
C MET A 137 -24.47 4.23 -4.25
N ILE A 138 -25.45 3.74 -5.01
CA ILE A 138 -25.56 4.02 -6.46
C ILE A 138 -25.78 5.52 -6.70
N ARG A 139 -26.62 6.19 -5.90
CA ARG A 139 -26.85 7.64 -6.03
C ARG A 139 -25.56 8.43 -5.89
N ARG A 140 -24.66 8.05 -4.97
CA ARG A 140 -23.37 8.71 -4.77
C ARG A 140 -22.38 8.49 -5.92
N LEU A 141 -22.51 7.40 -6.66
CA LEU A 141 -21.67 7.13 -7.84
C LEU A 141 -22.07 7.97 -9.06
N LEU A 142 -23.34 8.38 -9.12
CA LEU A 142 -23.90 9.19 -10.22
C LEU A 142 -23.80 10.71 -9.99
N LEU A 143 -23.32 11.13 -8.81
CA LEU A 143 -22.93 12.51 -8.51
C LEU A 143 -21.46 12.75 -8.92
#